data_AF-A0A392Q3I9-F1
#
_entry.id   AF-A0A392Q3I9-F1
#
_cell.length_a   1.000
_cell.length_b   1.000
_cell.length_c   1.000
_cell.angle_alpha   90.00
_cell.angle_beta   90.00
_cell.angle_gamma   90.00
#
_symmetry.space_group_name_H-M   'P 1'
#
loop_
_entity.id
_entity.type
_entity.pdbx_description
1 polymer ?
#
loop_
_entity_poly.entity_id
_entity_poly.type
_entity_poly.pdbx_seq_one_letter_code
_entity_poly.pdbx_strand_id
1 'polypeptide(L)' 'MATFRFHQYQVVGRGLPTESDPHPKIFRMKLWATNEVR' A
#
# COMPACT_ATOMS: atom_id res chain seq x y z
N MET A 1 -8.42 25.34 7.39
CA MET A 1 -7.43 24.32 6.99
C MET A 1 -7.73 23.93 5.55
N ALA A 2 -6.74 23.97 4.65
CA ALA A 2 -6.94 23.61 3.24
C ALA A 2 -7.22 22.11 3.13
N THR A 3 -8.30 21.74 2.44
CA THR A 3 -8.56 20.35 2.04
C THR A 3 -7.57 19.97 0.95
N PHE A 4 -6.54 19.20 1.29
CA PHE A 4 -5.62 18.63 0.31
C PHE A 4 -6.41 17.72 -0.63
N ARG A 5 -6.38 18.02 -1.94
CA ARG A 5 -7.11 17.21 -2.94
C ARG A 5 -6.56 15.79 -3.05
N PHE A 6 -5.27 15.60 -2.76
CA PHE A 6 -4.59 14.31 -2.83
C PHE A 6 -3.72 14.10 -1.59
N HIS A 7 -3.68 12.86 -1.12
CA HIS A 7 -2.82 12.37 -0.05
C HIS A 7 -1.81 11.40 -0.64
N GLN A 8 -0.56 11.48 -0.17
CA GLN A 8 0.43 10.46 -0.49
C GLN A 8 0.24 9.26 0.43
N TYR A 9 -0.06 8.11 -0.15
CA TYR A 9 -0.14 6.83 0.52
C TYR A 9 1.12 6.02 0.25
N GLN A 10 1.71 5.51 1.33
CA GLN A 10 2.72 4.47 1.25
C GLN A 10 2.03 3.12 1.37
N VAL A 11 1.84 2.47 0.22
CA VAL A 11 1.24 1.14 0.16
C VAL A 11 2.33 0.10 0.34
N VAL A 12 2.12 -0.82 1.28
CA VAL A 12 3.00 -1.96 1.52
C VAL A 12 2.19 -3.23 1.30
N GLY A 13 2.71 -4.14 0.49
CA GLY A 13 2.04 -5.39 0.16
C GLY A 13 3.02 -6.54 0.10
N ARG A 14 2.50 -7.75 0.31
CA ARG A 14 3.21 -9.01 0.10
C ARG A 14 2.22 -10.05 -0.41
N GLY A 15 2.73 -11.08 -1.07
CA GLY A 15 1.94 -12.27 -1.36
C GLY A 15 1.43 -12.94 -0.09
N LEU A 16 0.36 -13.73 -0.21
CA LEU A 16 -0.07 -14.59 0.88
C LEU A 16 1.02 -15.64 1.15
N PRO A 17 1.39 -15.87 2.42
CA PRO A 17 2.33 -16.93 2.76
C PRO A 17 1.80 -18.30 2.34
N THR A 18 2.69 -19.14 1.81
CA THR A 18 2.42 -20.55 1.48
C THR A 18 3.46 -21.44 2.14
N GLU A 19 3.24 -22.75 2.16
CA GLU A 19 4.22 -23.69 2.74
C GLU A 19 5.57 -23.64 2.02
N SER A 20 5.57 -23.40 0.70
CA SER A 20 6.78 -23.28 -0.11
C SER A 20 7.46 -21.91 0.01
N ASP A 21 6.71 -20.86 0.36
CA ASP A 21 7.24 -19.52 0.60
C ASP A 21 6.58 -18.89 1.85
N PRO A 22 7.10 -19.22 3.05
CA PRO A 22 6.57 -18.71 4.31
C PRO A 22 6.86 -17.21 4.53
N HIS A 23 7.81 -16.64 3.78
CA HIS A 23 8.21 -15.24 3.90
C HIS A 23 8.23 -14.53 2.54
N PRO A 24 7.05 -14.28 1.95
CA PRO A 24 6.96 -13.62 0.65
C PRO A 24 7.60 -12.23 0.69
N LYS A 25 8.26 -11.88 -0.41
CA LYS A 25 8.93 -10.59 -0.58
C LYS A 25 7.93 -9.43 -0.40
N ILE A 26 8.32 -8.46 0.41
CA ILE A 26 7.55 -7.25 0.67
C ILE A 26 7.86 -6.22 -0.42
N PHE A 27 6.81 -5.69 -1.03
CA PHE A 27 6.87 -4.60 -1.99
C PHE A 27 6.28 -3.32 -1.39
N ARG A 28 6.81 -2.18 -1.82
CA ARG A 28 6.39 -0.86 -1.38
C ARG A 28 6.15 0.02 -2.59
N MET A 29 5.06 0.78 -2.57
CA MET A 29 4.69 1.71 -3.62
C MET A 29 4.21 3.03 -3.00
N LYS A 30 4.50 4.15 -3.68
CA LYS A 30 3.97 5.46 -3.33
C LYS A 30 2.86 5.81 -4.30
N LEU A 31 1.67 6.09 -3.79
CA LEU A 31 0.50 6.47 -4.57
C LEU A 31 -0.02 7.83 -4.07
N TRP A 32 -0.52 8.66 -4.97
CA TRP A 32 -1.28 9.86 -4.61
C TRP A 32 -2.75 9.60 -4.89
N ALA A 33 -3.61 9.64 -3.87
CA ALA A 33 -5.04 9.40 -4.03
C ALA A 33 -5.87 10.36 -3.18
N THR A 34 -7.13 10.58 -3.55
CA THR A 34 -8.02 11.56 -2.92
C THR A 34 -8.75 11.01 -1.68
N ASN A 35 -8.71 9.70 -1.46
CA ASN A 35 -9.40 8.98 -0.38
C ASN A 35 -8.57 7.78 0.11
N GLU A 36 -8.93 7.23 1.27
CA GLU A 36 -8.26 6.07 1.89
C GLU A 36 -8.63 4.72 1.22
N VAL A 37 -9.52 4.76 0.21
CA VAL A 37 -9.99 3.67 -0.66
C VAL A 37 -10.88 2.62 0.03
N ARG A 38 -11.99 2.27 -0.66
CA ARG A 38 -12.91 1.16 -0.35
C ARG A 38 -12.43 -0.11 -1.05
#